data_AF-A0A6N6KPI9-F1
#
_entry.id   AF-A0A6N6KPI9-F1
#
_cell.length_a   1.000
_cell.length_b   1.000
_cell.length_c   1.000
_cell.angle_alpha   90.00
_cell.angle_beta   90.00
_cell.angle_gamma   90.00
#
_symmetry.space_group_name_H-M   'P 1'
#
loop_
_entity.id
_entity.type
_entity.pdbx_description
1 polymer ?
#
loop_
_entity_poly.entity_id
_entity_poly.type
_entity_poly.pdbx_seq_one_letter_code
_entity_poly.pdbx_strand_id
1 'polypeptide(L)'
;MREFKSLMFVTGALYILGVCTSCKDDKLGDPIIVSNIKKEFYLDIAEDLGPESRITEFKVRTIEDSECLNGTIDFDYSHIGNRLTVLLNEVVIPDDCIPGIAPSTADVTAGELASGFYLFHFDLRNTVKNNGTLVVEDNRYLLELETEEGVILLHKEVFRVPENTLWGYVAYNDVNQQPDAESILDQIRFYGMVPALEHGYYGFFTINNSDPGIEISNVVQANFISPFIMNYDGDWAYMKGLVEDLESTYPEVSIKMFDDKGGTY
;
A
#
# COMPACT_ATOMS: atom_id res chain seq x y z
N MET A 1 43.05 2.05 -94.19
CA MET A 1 42.42 1.95 -92.86
C MET A 1 42.29 3.36 -92.32
N ARG A 2 41.10 3.95 -92.56
CA ARG A 2 40.06 4.26 -91.55
C ARG A 2 40.48 5.48 -90.72
N GLU A 3 40.21 6.68 -91.22
CA GLU A 3 39.00 7.52 -91.00
C GLU A 3 39.26 8.49 -89.82
N PHE A 4 39.37 9.80 -90.08
CA PHE A 4 38.30 10.83 -89.93
C PHE A 4 37.79 10.96 -88.48
N LYS A 5 37.53 12.13 -87.89
CA LYS A 5 37.75 13.57 -88.12
C LYS A 5 37.10 14.27 -86.89
N SER A 6 37.31 15.58 -86.79
CA SER A 6 36.48 16.58 -86.07
C SER A 6 36.70 16.67 -84.55
N LEU A 7 37.14 17.79 -83.95
CA LEU A 7 36.82 19.23 -84.12
C LEU A 7 35.42 19.62 -83.63
N MET A 8 35.35 20.27 -82.45
CA MET A 8 34.56 21.47 -82.08
C MET A 8 34.57 21.61 -80.54
N PHE A 9 35.13 22.66 -79.92
CA PHE A 9 34.65 24.05 -79.77
C PHE A 9 33.36 24.20 -78.92
N VAL A 10 33.42 25.18 -77.99
CA VAL A 10 32.34 26.10 -77.52
C VAL A 10 31.94 26.01 -76.02
N THR A 11 32.37 27.05 -75.28
CA THR A 11 31.73 27.85 -74.19
C THR A 11 30.79 27.15 -73.20
N GLY A 12 30.90 27.31 -71.87
CA GLY A 12 30.96 28.56 -71.10
C GLY A 12 29.59 28.85 -70.48
N ALA A 13 29.45 28.84 -69.14
CA ALA A 13 28.40 29.55 -68.41
C ALA A 13 28.61 29.52 -66.89
N LEU A 14 28.68 30.72 -66.32
CA LEU A 14 28.62 31.10 -64.92
C LEU A 14 27.16 30.95 -64.41
N TYR A 15 26.94 30.38 -63.22
CA TYR A 15 25.65 30.50 -62.53
C TYR A 15 25.85 30.75 -61.04
N ILE A 16 25.59 32.01 -60.65
CA ILE A 16 25.37 32.46 -59.28
C ILE A 16 23.87 32.29 -59.01
N LEU A 17 23.52 31.56 -57.94
CA LEU A 17 22.16 31.48 -57.42
C LEU A 17 22.20 31.65 -55.90
N GLY A 18 21.88 32.85 -55.46
CA GLY A 18 21.45 33.11 -54.09
C GLY A 18 20.02 32.62 -53.91
N VAL A 19 19.75 31.95 -52.79
CA VAL A 19 18.39 31.60 -52.36
C VAL A 19 18.15 32.24 -51.00
N CYS A 20 17.03 32.96 -50.98
CA CYS A 20 16.52 33.77 -49.91
C CYS A 20 16.06 32.98 -48.69
N THR A 21 16.07 33.69 -47.57
CA THR A 21 15.43 33.43 -46.29
C THR A 21 13.96 33.00 -46.41
N SER A 22 13.57 31.97 -45.66
CA SER A 22 12.17 31.74 -45.24
C SER A 22 12.16 31.43 -43.74
N CYS A 23 11.58 32.34 -42.95
CA CYS A 23 11.14 32.05 -41.59
C CYS A 23 9.96 31.08 -41.66
N LYS A 24 9.97 30.07 -40.79
CA LYS A 24 8.75 29.57 -40.17
C LYS A 24 8.86 29.80 -38.67
N ASP A 25 7.92 30.58 -38.16
CA ASP A 25 7.56 30.63 -36.75
C ASP A 25 7.14 29.24 -36.31
N ASP A 26 8.05 28.50 -35.68
CA ASP A 26 7.65 27.37 -34.85
C ASP A 26 7.24 27.95 -33.51
N LYS A 27 5.92 28.05 -33.40
CA LYS A 27 5.17 28.56 -32.27
C LYS A 27 5.67 27.97 -30.97
N LEU A 28 5.73 28.87 -29.99
CA LEU A 28 5.74 28.60 -28.57
C LEU A 28 4.98 27.32 -28.22
N GLY A 29 5.62 26.56 -27.32
CA GLY A 29 5.16 25.35 -26.66
C GLY A 29 3.68 25.08 -26.79
N ASP A 30 3.37 23.95 -27.41
CA ASP A 30 2.14 23.24 -27.10
C ASP A 30 1.99 23.27 -25.58
N PRO A 31 0.85 23.76 -25.05
CA PRO A 31 0.63 23.68 -23.62
C PRO A 31 0.76 22.21 -23.25
N ILE A 32 1.63 21.91 -22.27
CA ILE A 32 1.61 20.60 -21.62
C ILE A 32 0.19 20.50 -21.07
N ILE A 33 -0.67 19.76 -21.77
CA ILE A 33 -1.99 19.42 -21.26
C ILE A 33 -1.70 18.48 -20.11
N VAL A 34 -1.61 19.04 -18.91
CA VAL A 34 -1.72 18.25 -17.68
C VAL A 34 -3.15 17.73 -17.69
N SER A 35 -3.35 16.56 -18.29
CA SER A 35 -4.58 15.82 -18.11
C SER A 35 -4.63 15.49 -16.63
N ASN A 36 -5.49 16.17 -15.89
CA ASN A 36 -5.77 15.82 -14.51
C ASN A 36 -6.50 14.47 -14.55
N ILE A 37 -5.76 13.38 -14.40
CA ILE A 37 -6.34 12.04 -14.46
C ILE A 37 -7.09 11.85 -13.15
N LYS A 38 -8.39 11.58 -13.25
CA LYS A 38 -9.23 11.33 -12.08
C LYS A 38 -8.61 10.18 -11.27
N LYS A 39 -8.51 10.36 -9.96
CA LYS A 39 -8.14 9.31 -9.01
C LYS A 39 -9.21 8.21 -9.04
N GLU A 40 -8.79 6.96 -9.17
CA GLU A 40 -9.69 5.79 -9.26
C GLU A 40 -9.38 4.74 -8.18
N PHE A 41 -8.14 4.71 -7.67
CA PHE A 41 -7.68 3.70 -6.74
C PHE A 41 -7.06 4.30 -5.48
N TYR A 42 -7.14 3.57 -4.39
CA TYR A 42 -6.27 3.71 -3.23
C TYR A 42 -5.16 2.65 -3.31
N LEU A 43 -3.95 3.03 -2.91
CA LEU A 43 -2.79 2.16 -2.76
C LEU A 43 -2.26 2.29 -1.34
N ASP A 44 -2.00 1.15 -0.70
CA ASP A 44 -1.35 1.06 0.61
C ASP A 44 -0.27 -0.01 0.63
N ILE A 45 0.63 0.08 1.61
CA ILE A 45 1.57 -0.99 1.93
C ILE A 45 1.07 -1.67 3.20
N ALA A 46 1.10 -2.99 3.20
CA ALA A 46 0.76 -3.81 4.35
C ALA A 46 1.80 -4.90 4.56
N GLU A 47 1.78 -5.47 5.76
CA GLU A 47 2.45 -6.73 6.06
C GLU A 47 1.39 -7.81 6.30
N ASP A 48 1.59 -8.98 5.71
CA ASP A 48 0.99 -10.22 6.18
C ASP A 48 1.99 -10.88 7.15
N LEU A 49 1.57 -10.98 8.41
CA LEU A 49 2.40 -11.46 9.52
C LEU A 49 2.29 -12.97 9.61
N GLY A 50 3.43 -13.66 9.64
CA GLY A 50 3.51 -15.10 9.84
C GLY A 50 4.55 -15.49 10.89
N PRO A 51 4.55 -16.76 11.33
CA PRO A 51 5.45 -17.25 12.37
C PRO A 51 6.93 -17.27 11.96
N GLU A 52 7.20 -17.43 10.66
CA GLU A 52 8.56 -17.58 10.11
C GLU A 52 8.96 -16.41 9.21
N SER A 53 7.99 -15.68 8.67
CA SER A 53 8.21 -14.67 7.63
C SER A 53 7.17 -13.56 7.71
N ARG A 54 7.56 -12.37 7.26
CA ARG A 54 6.66 -11.22 7.06
C ARG A 54 6.61 -10.91 5.58
N ILE A 55 5.42 -10.98 5.01
CA ILE A 55 5.23 -10.82 3.59
C ILE A 55 4.76 -9.39 3.32
N THR A 56 5.49 -8.64 2.50
CA THR A 56 5.05 -7.32 2.07
C THR A 56 3.94 -7.46 1.02
N GLU A 57 2.87 -6.69 1.18
CA GLU A 57 1.76 -6.62 0.24
C GLU A 57 1.52 -5.17 -0.20
N PHE A 58 1.17 -4.98 -1.47
CA PHE A 58 0.57 -3.73 -1.93
C PHE A 58 -0.94 -3.92 -2.02
N LYS A 59 -1.67 -3.23 -1.15
CA LYS A 59 -3.13 -3.31 -1.09
C LYS A 59 -3.73 -2.23 -1.96
N VAL A 60 -4.48 -2.66 -2.96
CA VAL A 60 -5.15 -1.78 -3.91
C VAL A 60 -6.65 -1.96 -3.76
N ARG A 61 -7.37 -0.85 -3.73
CA ARG A 61 -8.84 -0.88 -3.80
C ARG A 61 -9.39 0.26 -4.63
N THR A 62 -10.56 0.06 -5.24
CA THR A 62 -11.27 1.15 -5.92
C THR A 62 -11.72 2.22 -4.92
N ILE A 63 -11.80 3.47 -5.39
CA ILE A 63 -12.38 4.57 -4.62
C ILE A 63 -13.91 4.46 -4.63
N GLU A 64 -14.47 4.10 -5.78
CA GLU A 64 -15.91 3.88 -5.93
C GLU A 64 -16.26 2.42 -5.63
N ASP A 65 -17.39 2.23 -4.96
CA ASP A 65 -17.91 0.90 -4.68
C ASP A 65 -18.65 0.32 -5.89
N SER A 66 -18.68 -1.00 -5.96
CA SER A 66 -19.46 -1.79 -6.92
C SER A 66 -20.54 -2.59 -6.19
N GLU A 67 -21.59 -3.00 -6.90
CA GLU A 67 -22.65 -3.89 -6.37
C GLU A 67 -22.19 -5.36 -6.29
N CYS A 68 -20.96 -5.59 -5.82
CA CYS A 68 -20.40 -6.91 -5.62
C CYS A 68 -19.41 -6.95 -4.44
N LEU A 69 -19.65 -7.82 -3.46
CA LEU A 69 -18.78 -7.93 -2.28
C LEU A 69 -17.43 -8.60 -2.57
N ASN A 70 -17.36 -9.42 -3.62
CA ASN A 70 -16.15 -10.15 -4.03
C ASN A 70 -15.61 -9.68 -5.39
N GLY A 71 -15.83 -8.41 -5.74
CA GLY A 71 -15.19 -7.79 -6.89
C GLY A 71 -13.67 -7.69 -6.71
N THR A 72 -12.90 -7.90 -7.78
CA THR A 72 -11.43 -7.92 -7.74
C THR A 72 -10.84 -6.97 -8.77
N ILE A 73 -9.55 -6.70 -8.66
CA ILE A 73 -8.78 -5.97 -9.69
C ILE A 73 -7.77 -6.97 -10.27
N ASP A 74 -7.82 -7.19 -11.58
CA ASP A 74 -6.81 -7.96 -12.29
C ASP A 74 -5.49 -7.17 -12.33
N PHE A 75 -4.38 -7.85 -12.06
CA PHE A 75 -3.07 -7.22 -11.98
C PHE A 75 -1.94 -8.14 -12.41
N ASP A 76 -0.85 -7.53 -12.86
CA ASP A 76 0.45 -8.17 -13.04
C ASP A 76 1.45 -7.59 -12.05
N TYR A 77 2.32 -8.45 -11.51
CA TYR A 77 3.41 -8.04 -10.64
C TYR A 77 4.74 -8.62 -11.12
N SER A 78 5.80 -7.81 -11.07
CA SER A 78 7.15 -8.28 -11.29
C SER A 78 8.16 -7.64 -10.33
N HIS A 79 9.11 -8.46 -9.90
CA HIS A 79 10.24 -8.06 -9.07
C HIS A 79 11.53 -8.52 -9.78
N ILE A 80 12.28 -7.56 -10.32
CA ILE A 80 13.54 -7.83 -11.05
C ILE A 80 14.65 -6.96 -10.47
N GLY A 81 15.58 -7.58 -9.75
CA GLY A 81 16.64 -6.85 -9.05
C GLY A 81 16.04 -5.96 -7.98
N ASN A 82 16.24 -4.65 -8.09
CA ASN A 82 15.64 -3.66 -7.19
C ASN A 82 14.41 -2.95 -7.79
N ARG A 83 13.85 -3.47 -8.87
CA ARG A 83 12.66 -2.89 -9.52
C ARG A 83 11.42 -3.69 -9.16
N LEU A 84 10.42 -3.01 -8.62
CA LEU A 84 9.08 -3.50 -8.35
C LEU A 84 8.13 -2.84 -9.34
N THR A 85 7.32 -3.63 -10.04
CA THR A 85 6.31 -3.13 -10.97
C THR A 85 4.98 -3.78 -10.65
N VAL A 86 3.99 -2.95 -10.35
CA VAL A 86 2.57 -3.32 -10.22
C VAL A 86 1.84 -2.72 -11.41
N LEU A 87 1.19 -3.56 -12.21
CA LEU A 87 0.34 -3.15 -13.33
C LEU A 87 -1.09 -3.55 -13.02
N LEU A 88 -1.99 -2.57 -12.94
CA LEU A 88 -3.43 -2.83 -12.82
C LEU A 88 -4.07 -2.87 -14.21
N ASN A 89 -4.72 -3.98 -14.53
CA ASN A 89 -5.33 -4.23 -15.83
C ASN A 89 -6.78 -3.74 -15.85
N GLU A 90 -7.66 -4.40 -15.10
CA GLU A 90 -9.08 -4.04 -15.07
C GLU A 90 -9.77 -4.48 -13.78
N VAL A 91 -10.92 -3.89 -13.50
CA VAL A 91 -11.80 -4.34 -12.42
C VAL A 91 -12.62 -5.53 -12.95
N VAL A 92 -12.59 -6.64 -12.23
CA VAL A 92 -13.26 -7.90 -12.59
C VAL A 92 -14.37 -8.18 -11.60
N ILE A 93 -15.60 -8.24 -12.12
CA ILE A 93 -16.77 -8.70 -11.39
C ILE A 93 -17.01 -10.17 -11.76
N PRO A 94 -16.95 -11.10 -10.80
CA PRO A 94 -17.13 -12.52 -11.10
C PRO A 94 -18.60 -12.86 -11.40
N ASP A 95 -18.83 -13.95 -12.14
CA ASP A 95 -20.18 -14.42 -12.48
C ASP A 95 -20.99 -14.84 -11.23
N ASP A 96 -20.31 -15.33 -10.19
CA ASP A 96 -20.86 -15.73 -8.89
C ASP A 96 -20.76 -14.60 -7.84
N CYS A 97 -21.10 -13.39 -8.28
CA CYS A 97 -21.08 -12.21 -7.43
C CYS A 97 -21.91 -12.37 -6.15
N ILE A 98 -21.31 -12.07 -4.99
CA ILE A 98 -22.00 -11.99 -3.71
C ILE A 98 -22.68 -10.60 -3.62
N PRO A 99 -24.03 -10.53 -3.51
CA PRO A 99 -24.73 -9.26 -3.49
C PRO A 99 -24.32 -8.38 -2.31
N GLY A 100 -24.03 -7.11 -2.59
CA GLY A 100 -23.71 -6.08 -1.60
C GLY A 100 -22.90 -4.96 -2.23
N ILE A 101 -22.62 -3.90 -1.47
CA ILE A 101 -21.86 -2.74 -1.95
C ILE A 101 -20.48 -2.79 -1.30
N ALA A 102 -19.43 -2.91 -2.11
CA ALA A 102 -18.05 -2.91 -1.66
C ALA A 102 -17.09 -2.45 -2.78
N PRO A 103 -15.88 -1.95 -2.41
CA PRO A 103 -14.85 -1.68 -3.40
C PRO A 103 -14.29 -2.98 -3.96
N SER A 104 -13.84 -2.94 -5.21
CA SER A 104 -13.04 -4.03 -5.76
C SER A 104 -11.61 -3.94 -5.25
N THR A 105 -11.00 -5.08 -4.98
CA THR A 105 -9.69 -5.15 -4.29
C THR A 105 -8.66 -5.99 -5.05
N ALA A 106 -7.39 -5.70 -4.82
CA ALA A 106 -6.26 -6.55 -5.18
C ALA A 106 -5.20 -6.48 -4.09
N ASP A 107 -4.78 -7.64 -3.62
CA ASP A 107 -3.66 -7.80 -2.69
C ASP A 107 -2.47 -8.34 -3.48
N VAL A 108 -1.49 -7.47 -3.75
CA VAL A 108 -0.31 -7.80 -4.56
C VAL A 108 0.81 -8.26 -3.65
N THR A 109 1.05 -9.56 -3.60
CA THR A 109 2.11 -10.16 -2.78
C THR A 109 3.50 -9.87 -3.35
N ALA A 110 4.30 -9.05 -2.66
CA ALA A 110 5.67 -8.72 -3.03
C ALA A 110 6.72 -9.68 -2.45
N GLY A 111 6.30 -10.52 -1.48
CA GLY A 111 7.18 -11.43 -0.75
C GLY A 111 7.97 -10.71 0.35
N GLU A 112 9.05 -11.33 0.81
CA GLU A 112 9.97 -10.71 1.75
C GLU A 112 10.88 -9.71 1.03
N LEU A 113 10.78 -8.43 1.40
CA LEU A 113 11.66 -7.37 0.90
C LEU A 113 12.77 -7.10 1.92
N ALA A 114 14.02 -7.28 1.48
CA ALA A 114 15.19 -6.92 2.26
C ALA A 114 15.30 -5.40 2.41
N SER A 115 15.96 -4.93 3.49
CA SER A 115 16.21 -3.51 3.69
C SER A 115 17.02 -2.93 2.53
N GLY A 116 16.57 -1.81 1.96
CA GLY A 116 17.15 -1.23 0.76
C GLY A 116 16.24 -0.27 0.00
N PHE A 117 16.72 0.14 -1.17
CA PHE A 117 16.03 1.08 -2.06
C PHE A 117 15.52 0.36 -3.31
N TYR A 118 14.22 0.49 -3.57
CA TYR A 118 13.54 -0.12 -4.70
C TYR A 118 12.94 0.95 -5.62
N LEU A 119 13.15 0.78 -6.92
CA LEU A 119 12.42 1.54 -7.94
C LEU A 119 11.01 0.96 -8.03
N PHE A 120 10.01 1.77 -7.69
CA PHE A 120 8.61 1.36 -7.69
C PHE A 120 7.89 1.93 -8.91
N HIS A 121 7.20 1.08 -9.67
CA HIS A 121 6.36 1.48 -10.79
C HIS A 121 4.94 1.00 -10.54
N PHE A 122 3.98 1.91 -10.63
CA PHE A 122 2.56 1.62 -10.50
C PHE A 122 1.83 2.12 -11.74
N ASP A 123 1.45 1.18 -12.59
CA ASP A 123 0.89 1.44 -13.90
C ASP A 123 -0.60 1.10 -13.92
N LEU A 124 -1.42 1.98 -14.50
CA LEU A 124 -2.85 1.74 -14.75
C LEU A 124 -3.08 1.52 -16.24
N ARG A 125 -3.56 0.33 -16.62
CA ARG A 125 -3.89 -0.03 -18.01
C ARG A 125 -2.77 0.27 -19.01
N ASN A 126 -1.51 0.15 -18.58
CA ASN A 126 -0.31 0.53 -19.35
C ASN A 126 -0.30 1.97 -19.89
N THR A 127 -1.21 2.84 -19.42
CA THR A 127 -1.46 4.18 -19.98
C THR A 127 -1.03 5.26 -19.00
N VAL A 128 -1.43 5.12 -17.73
CA VAL A 128 -0.99 6.00 -16.65
C VAL A 128 0.16 5.33 -15.95
N LYS A 129 1.27 6.06 -15.77
CA LYS A 129 2.48 5.54 -15.15
C LYS A 129 2.85 6.41 -13.97
N ASN A 130 2.92 5.81 -12.79
CA ASN A 130 3.41 6.47 -11.59
C ASN A 130 4.72 5.81 -11.21
N ASN A 131 5.83 6.53 -11.41
CA ASN A 131 7.14 6.11 -10.93
C ASN A 131 7.32 6.56 -9.50
N GLY A 132 8.15 5.86 -8.75
CA GLY A 132 8.43 6.18 -7.36
C GLY A 132 9.59 5.39 -6.78
N THR A 133 9.76 5.56 -5.48
CA THR A 133 10.75 4.84 -4.68
C THR A 133 10.07 4.23 -3.47
N LEU A 134 10.37 2.95 -3.23
CA LEU A 134 10.09 2.28 -1.96
C LEU A 134 11.42 2.13 -1.20
N VAL A 135 11.48 2.69 0.00
CA VAL A 135 12.57 2.46 0.95
C VAL A 135 12.07 1.46 1.98
N VAL A 136 12.81 0.37 2.12
CA VAL A 136 12.57 -0.66 3.13
C VAL A 136 13.64 -0.52 4.20
N GLU A 137 13.21 -0.26 5.43
CA GLU A 137 14.07 -0.20 6.61
C GLU A 137 13.65 -1.28 7.60
N ASP A 138 14.48 -1.54 8.60
CA ASP A 138 14.23 -2.61 9.57
C ASP A 138 12.92 -2.39 10.36
N ASN A 139 12.52 -1.13 10.57
CA ASN A 139 11.35 -0.73 11.35
C ASN A 139 10.22 -0.09 10.54
N ARG A 140 10.36 0.15 9.22
CA ARG A 140 9.31 0.79 8.42
C ARG A 140 9.49 0.64 6.91
N TYR A 141 8.43 0.98 6.18
CA TYR A 141 8.38 1.19 4.74
C TYR A 141 8.09 2.67 4.47
N LEU A 142 8.77 3.25 3.47
CA LEU A 142 8.49 4.58 2.95
C LEU A 142 8.26 4.51 1.43
N LEU A 143 7.05 4.82 0.99
CA LEU A 143 6.67 4.88 -0.42
C LEU A 143 6.40 6.32 -0.85
N GLU A 144 7.15 6.75 -1.85
CA GLU A 144 6.97 8.04 -2.51
C GLU A 144 6.76 7.81 -4.00
N LEU A 145 5.68 8.37 -4.55
CA LEU A 145 5.45 8.44 -5.98
C LEU A 145 5.78 9.85 -6.49
N GLU A 146 6.41 9.94 -7.66
CA GLU A 146 6.70 11.20 -8.36
C GLU A 146 5.41 11.92 -8.77
N THR A 147 4.43 11.13 -9.19
CA THR A 147 3.06 11.54 -9.51
C THR A 147 2.08 10.57 -8.88
N GLU A 148 0.87 11.01 -8.62
CA GLU A 148 -0.19 10.15 -8.09
C GLU A 148 -1.40 10.15 -9.06
N GLU A 149 -1.16 10.15 -10.36
CA GLU A 149 -2.24 10.16 -11.36
C GLU A 149 -3.04 8.85 -11.27
N GLY A 150 -4.37 8.95 -11.14
CA GLY A 150 -5.23 7.77 -11.01
C GLY A 150 -5.19 7.02 -9.67
N VAL A 151 -4.27 7.36 -8.75
CA VAL A 151 -4.09 6.64 -7.48
C VAL A 151 -3.91 7.58 -6.29
N ILE A 152 -4.42 7.22 -5.11
CA ILE A 152 -4.17 7.93 -3.85
C ILE A 152 -3.36 7.00 -2.95
N LEU A 153 -2.19 7.44 -2.50
CA LEU A 153 -1.45 6.74 -1.45
C LEU A 153 -2.15 6.97 -0.10
N LEU A 154 -2.61 5.89 0.53
CA LEU A 154 -3.24 5.97 1.86
C LEU A 154 -2.20 6.33 2.93
N HIS A 155 -1.08 5.61 2.92
CA HIS A 155 0.04 5.87 3.81
C HIS A 155 1.33 5.94 3.00
N LYS A 156 2.09 7.01 3.21
CA LYS A 156 3.45 7.14 2.66
C LYS A 156 4.47 6.40 3.52
N GLU A 157 4.20 6.31 4.82
CA GLU A 157 5.05 5.64 5.80
C GLU A 157 4.21 4.62 6.57
N VAL A 158 4.73 3.40 6.69
CA VAL A 158 4.11 2.31 7.45
C VAL A 158 5.18 1.69 8.33
N PHE A 159 5.01 1.76 9.64
CA PHE A 159 5.90 1.10 10.60
C PHE A 159 5.68 -0.41 10.61
N ARG A 160 6.76 -1.15 10.82
CA ARG A 160 6.71 -2.60 11.04
C ARG A 160 6.33 -2.86 12.49
N VAL A 161 5.46 -3.83 12.72
CA VAL A 161 5.12 -4.29 14.08
C VAL A 161 6.36 -4.93 14.70
N PRO A 162 6.93 -4.42 15.80
CA PRO A 162 8.13 -5.00 16.38
C PRO A 162 7.91 -6.43 16.88
N GLU A 163 9.00 -7.19 16.98
CA GLU A 163 8.93 -8.53 17.58
C GLU A 163 8.40 -8.49 19.02
N ASN A 164 7.69 -9.56 19.41
CA ASN A 164 7.06 -9.69 20.73
C ASN A 164 6.01 -8.60 21.03
N THR A 165 5.45 -7.97 20.00
CA THR A 165 4.33 -7.04 20.18
C THR A 165 3.03 -7.82 20.30
N LEU A 166 2.33 -7.57 21.39
CA LEU A 166 0.97 -8.02 21.62
C LEU A 166 0.03 -6.82 21.61
N TRP A 167 -1.03 -6.87 20.81
CA TRP A 167 -2.04 -5.82 20.80
C TRP A 167 -3.44 -6.41 20.75
N GLY A 168 -4.44 -5.58 21.01
CA GLY A 168 -5.81 -6.04 21.01
C GLY A 168 -6.76 -5.03 21.60
N TYR A 169 -7.95 -5.53 21.91
CA TYR A 169 -8.99 -4.75 22.58
C TYR A 169 -9.92 -5.65 23.39
N VAL A 170 -10.50 -5.06 24.43
CA VAL A 170 -11.69 -5.59 25.10
C VAL A 170 -12.90 -4.84 24.56
N ALA A 171 -13.84 -5.55 23.96
CA ALA A 171 -15.08 -5.02 23.42
C ALA A 171 -16.25 -5.29 24.34
N TYR A 172 -17.11 -4.29 24.51
CA TYR A 172 -18.30 -4.37 25.38
C TYR A 172 -19.41 -3.46 24.87
N ASN A 173 -20.65 -3.74 25.27
CA ASN A 173 -21.83 -3.08 24.72
C ASN A 173 -22.56 -2.18 25.72
N ASP A 174 -22.34 -2.37 27.02
CA ASP A 174 -22.85 -1.53 28.10
C ASP A 174 -21.70 -0.81 28.82
N VAL A 175 -21.81 0.52 28.95
CA VAL A 175 -20.83 1.34 29.69
C VAL A 175 -20.61 0.85 31.13
N ASN A 176 -21.59 0.18 31.75
CA ASN A 176 -21.46 -0.40 33.09
C ASN A 176 -20.43 -1.55 33.15
N GLN A 177 -20.03 -2.12 32.01
CA GLN A 177 -19.01 -3.17 31.89
C GLN A 177 -17.59 -2.59 31.74
N GLN A 178 -17.43 -1.28 31.69
CA GLN A 178 -16.12 -0.64 31.65
C GLN A 178 -15.19 -1.09 32.79
N PRO A 179 -15.64 -1.22 34.06
CA PRO A 179 -14.78 -1.72 35.14
C PRO A 179 -14.29 -3.16 34.92
N ASP A 180 -15.11 -4.01 34.28
CA ASP A 180 -14.71 -5.37 33.93
C ASP A 180 -13.64 -5.36 32.84
N ALA A 181 -13.82 -4.50 31.82
CA ALA A 181 -12.82 -4.30 30.77
C ALA A 181 -11.49 -3.78 31.34
N GLU A 182 -11.53 -2.80 32.26
CA GLU A 182 -10.34 -2.30 32.95
C GLU A 182 -9.65 -3.41 33.78
N SER A 183 -10.43 -4.22 34.51
CA SER A 183 -9.89 -5.33 35.29
C SER A 183 -9.25 -6.43 34.43
N ILE A 184 -9.79 -6.68 33.23
CA ILE A 184 -9.19 -7.59 32.24
C ILE A 184 -7.87 -7.01 31.73
N LEU A 185 -7.87 -5.74 31.34
CA LEU A 185 -6.67 -5.08 30.84
C LEU A 185 -5.55 -5.05 31.86
N ASP A 186 -5.86 -4.80 33.14
CA ASP A 186 -4.87 -4.84 34.22
C ASP A 186 -4.24 -6.24 34.37
N GLN A 187 -5.05 -7.30 34.24
CA GLN A 187 -4.57 -8.69 34.30
C GLN A 187 -3.69 -9.06 33.10
N ILE A 188 -4.03 -8.61 31.89
CA ILE A 188 -3.22 -8.83 30.69
C ILE A 188 -1.91 -8.05 30.80
N ARG A 189 -1.99 -6.75 31.11
CA ARG A 189 -0.84 -5.85 31.21
C ARG A 189 0.11 -6.21 32.33
N PHE A 190 -0.33 -6.92 33.36
CA PHE A 190 0.54 -7.43 34.43
C PHE A 190 1.70 -8.28 33.88
N TYR A 191 1.50 -8.97 32.76
CA TYR A 191 2.51 -9.86 32.16
C TYR A 191 3.36 -9.20 31.07
N GLY A 192 3.09 -7.95 30.71
CA GLY A 192 3.78 -7.26 29.63
C GLY A 192 4.38 -5.94 30.07
N MET A 193 5.12 -5.33 29.16
CA MET A 193 5.67 -3.99 29.31
C MET A 193 5.04 -3.03 28.31
N VAL A 194 4.90 -1.76 28.68
CA VAL A 194 4.49 -0.74 27.71
C VAL A 194 5.58 -0.63 26.63
N PRO A 195 5.25 -0.81 25.34
CA PRO A 195 6.25 -0.83 24.29
C PRO A 195 6.64 0.60 23.91
N ALA A 196 7.92 0.81 23.57
CA ALA A 196 8.42 2.10 23.09
C ALA A 196 8.24 2.19 21.57
N LEU A 197 7.01 2.49 21.14
CA LEU A 197 6.64 2.62 19.72
C LEU A 197 6.69 4.08 19.27
N GLU A 198 7.16 4.30 18.04
CA GLU A 198 7.04 5.58 17.36
C GLU A 198 5.58 5.86 16.99
N HIS A 199 5.20 7.13 16.93
CA HIS A 199 3.86 7.52 16.51
C HIS A 199 3.71 7.31 15.00
N GLY A 200 2.63 6.66 14.59
CA GLY A 200 2.40 6.33 13.19
C GLY A 200 1.53 5.10 13.02
N TYR A 201 1.33 4.75 11.75
CA TYR A 201 0.52 3.61 11.33
C TYR A 201 1.37 2.35 11.19
N TYR A 202 0.92 1.24 11.79
CA TYR A 202 1.61 -0.06 11.82
C TYR A 202 0.87 -1.13 10.98
N GLY A 203 -0.05 -0.74 10.10
CA GLY A 203 -0.88 -1.68 9.33
C GLY A 203 -2.09 -2.24 10.11
N PHE A 204 -1.91 -2.51 11.40
CA PHE A 204 -2.93 -3.14 12.28
C PHE A 204 -3.47 -2.20 13.35
N PHE A 205 -2.71 -1.16 13.67
CA PHE A 205 -3.05 -0.14 14.64
C PHE A 205 -2.28 1.15 14.33
N THR A 206 -2.74 2.24 14.92
CA THR A 206 -2.07 3.55 14.87
C THR A 206 -1.71 3.98 16.28
N ILE A 207 -0.45 4.38 16.47
CA ILE A 207 0.01 5.01 17.72
C ILE A 207 -0.12 6.53 17.58
N ASN A 208 -0.80 7.17 18.53
CA ASN A 208 -1.10 8.59 18.50
C ASN A 208 -0.78 9.28 19.85
N ASN A 209 -0.97 10.61 19.90
CA ASN A 209 -0.74 11.43 21.09
C ASN A 209 -1.91 11.43 22.09
N SER A 210 -2.96 10.62 21.87
CA SER A 210 -4.17 10.61 22.69
C SER A 210 -4.02 9.65 23.87
N ASP A 211 -5.02 9.61 24.74
CA ASP A 211 -5.21 8.55 25.74
C ASP A 211 -6.38 7.68 25.21
N PRO A 212 -6.21 6.37 24.91
CA PRO A 212 -5.15 5.44 25.34
C PRO A 212 -3.90 5.34 24.46
N GLY A 213 -3.72 6.25 23.49
CA GLY A 213 -2.51 6.31 22.65
C GLY A 213 -2.47 5.32 21.49
N ILE A 214 -3.55 4.54 21.33
CA ILE A 214 -3.66 3.50 20.31
C ILE A 214 -5.07 3.46 19.71
N GLU A 215 -5.13 3.30 18.39
CA GLU A 215 -6.34 3.02 17.62
C GLU A 215 -6.16 1.69 16.87
N ILE A 216 -7.04 0.71 17.09
CA ILE A 216 -6.98 -0.59 16.44
C ILE A 216 -7.73 -0.55 15.10
N SER A 217 -7.13 -1.10 14.05
CA SER A 217 -7.78 -1.26 12.75
C SER A 217 -8.78 -2.44 12.77
N ASN A 218 -9.86 -2.35 11.99
CA ASN A 218 -10.83 -3.44 11.79
C ASN A 218 -11.51 -3.99 13.06
N VAL A 219 -11.86 -3.10 14.00
CA VAL A 219 -12.63 -3.47 15.20
C VAL A 219 -14.02 -4.00 14.82
N VAL A 220 -14.37 -5.17 15.37
CA VAL A 220 -15.72 -5.75 15.23
C VAL A 220 -16.76 -4.85 15.90
N GLN A 221 -17.96 -4.73 15.31
CA GLN A 221 -19.04 -3.87 15.81
C GLN A 221 -19.30 -4.07 17.31
N ALA A 222 -18.83 -3.12 18.11
CA ALA A 222 -19.07 -2.98 19.53
C ALA A 222 -19.34 -1.51 19.84
N ASN A 223 -20.16 -1.23 20.86
CA ASN A 223 -20.44 0.15 21.25
C ASN A 223 -19.21 0.82 21.88
N PHE A 224 -18.40 0.03 22.60
CA PHE A 224 -17.22 0.49 23.31
C PHE A 224 -16.08 -0.50 23.16
N ILE A 225 -14.87 0.05 23.13
CA ILE A 225 -13.63 -0.73 23.14
C ILE A 225 -12.62 -0.12 24.11
N SER A 226 -11.85 -0.98 24.76
CA SER A 226 -10.67 -0.60 25.53
C SER A 226 -9.45 -1.26 24.87
N PRO A 227 -8.72 -0.52 24.02
CA PRO A 227 -7.58 -1.08 23.30
C PRO A 227 -6.35 -1.19 24.20
N PHE A 228 -5.43 -2.07 23.83
CA PHE A 228 -4.16 -2.24 24.51
C PHE A 228 -3.05 -2.65 23.56
N ILE A 229 -1.82 -2.36 23.98
CA ILE A 229 -0.60 -2.82 23.33
C ILE A 229 0.48 -3.01 24.39
N MET A 230 1.26 -4.07 24.26
CA MET A 230 2.36 -4.39 25.16
C MET A 230 3.46 -5.16 24.43
N ASN A 231 4.67 -5.08 24.96
CA ASN A 231 5.71 -6.04 24.66
C ASN A 231 5.51 -7.26 25.58
N TYR A 232 5.50 -8.45 25.00
CA TYR A 232 5.30 -9.72 25.70
C TYR A 232 6.28 -10.77 25.20
N ASP A 233 7.27 -11.10 26.02
CA ASP A 233 8.32 -12.10 25.74
C ASP A 233 8.08 -13.44 26.46
N GLY A 234 6.89 -13.63 27.02
CA GLY A 234 6.49 -14.82 27.76
C GLY A 234 6.00 -15.99 26.90
N ASP A 235 5.38 -16.99 27.55
CA ASP A 235 4.80 -18.16 26.88
C ASP A 235 3.42 -17.84 26.30
N TRP A 236 3.33 -17.80 24.97
CA TRP A 236 2.08 -17.59 24.24
C TRP A 236 0.95 -18.57 24.60
N ALA A 237 1.27 -19.82 24.96
CA ALA A 237 0.27 -20.78 25.42
C ALA A 237 -0.34 -20.36 26.77
N TYR A 238 0.46 -19.77 27.64
CA TYR A 238 0.00 -19.21 28.92
C TYR A 238 -0.91 -17.99 28.69
N MET A 239 -0.48 -17.05 27.85
CA MET A 239 -1.29 -15.86 27.54
C MET A 239 -2.64 -16.24 26.91
N LYS A 240 -2.65 -17.23 26.01
CA LYS A 240 -3.88 -17.77 25.46
C LYS A 240 -4.80 -18.35 26.55
N GLY A 241 -4.26 -19.17 27.44
CA GLY A 241 -5.04 -19.74 28.56
C GLY A 241 -5.60 -18.66 29.49
N LEU A 242 -4.83 -17.60 29.76
CA LEU A 242 -5.31 -16.45 30.52
C LEU A 242 -6.52 -15.78 29.85
N VAL A 243 -6.45 -15.54 28.53
CA VAL A 243 -7.57 -14.95 27.80
C VAL A 243 -8.81 -15.85 27.84
N GLU A 244 -8.65 -17.16 27.65
CA GLU A 244 -9.77 -18.13 27.75
C GLU A 244 -10.42 -18.12 29.15
N ASP A 245 -9.62 -18.07 30.22
CA ASP A 245 -10.11 -17.98 31.60
C ASP A 245 -10.85 -16.66 31.86
N LEU A 246 -10.34 -15.54 31.31
CA LEU A 246 -10.96 -14.22 31.43
C LEU A 246 -12.29 -14.16 30.66
N GLU A 247 -12.36 -14.67 29.44
CA GLU A 247 -13.63 -14.75 28.69
C GLU A 247 -14.67 -15.62 29.40
N SER A 248 -14.26 -16.71 30.06
CA SER A 248 -15.17 -17.50 30.89
C SER A 248 -15.62 -16.77 32.16
N THR A 249 -14.79 -15.90 32.70
CA THR A 249 -15.08 -15.13 33.93
C THR A 249 -15.97 -13.94 33.65
N TYR A 250 -15.78 -13.29 32.49
CA TYR A 250 -16.50 -12.10 32.06
C TYR A 250 -17.26 -12.37 30.74
N PRO A 251 -18.36 -13.15 30.78
CA PRO A 251 -19.03 -13.62 29.56
C PRO A 251 -19.75 -12.51 28.76
N GLU A 252 -19.86 -11.30 29.31
CA GLU A 252 -20.52 -10.17 28.66
C GLU A 252 -19.56 -9.25 27.91
N VAL A 253 -18.25 -9.50 27.99
CA VAL A 253 -17.22 -8.78 27.23
C VAL A 253 -16.53 -9.75 26.28
N SER A 254 -15.97 -9.23 25.19
CA SER A 254 -15.19 -10.01 24.24
C SER A 254 -13.76 -9.53 24.23
N ILE A 255 -12.81 -10.46 24.26
CA ILE A 255 -11.39 -10.14 24.15
C ILE A 255 -10.95 -10.49 22.73
N LYS A 256 -10.18 -9.59 22.12
CA LYS A 256 -9.49 -9.85 20.85
C LYS A 256 -8.04 -9.49 21.00
N MET A 257 -7.18 -10.44 20.69
CA MET A 257 -5.75 -10.32 20.89
C MET A 257 -4.99 -10.83 19.66
N PHE A 258 -3.91 -10.13 19.32
CA PHE A 258 -3.12 -10.36 18.12
C PHE A 258 -1.64 -10.30 18.47
N ASP A 259 -0.83 -11.12 17.79
CA ASP A 259 0.62 -11.15 17.97
C ASP A 259 1.38 -10.78 16.69
N ASP A 260 2.67 -10.51 16.85
CA ASP A 260 3.60 -10.11 15.79
C ASP A 260 3.90 -11.22 14.75
N LYS A 261 3.27 -12.39 14.91
CA LYS A 261 3.38 -13.58 14.06
C LYS A 261 2.07 -13.91 13.33
N GLY A 262 1.09 -13.01 13.39
CA GLY A 262 -0.23 -13.18 12.77
C GLY A 262 -1.19 -14.08 13.55
N GLY A 263 -0.83 -14.47 14.77
CA GLY A 263 -1.71 -15.17 15.68
C GLY A 263 -2.90 -14.29 16.08
N THR A 264 -4.08 -14.90 16.15
CA THR A 264 -5.30 -14.28 16.67
C THR A 264 -5.88 -15.16 17.75
N TYR A 265 -6.28 -14.54 18.87
CA TYR A 265 -6.79 -15.20 20.07
C TYR A 265 -8.08 -14.50 20.51
#